data_AF-A0A6S7EB11-F1
#
_entry.id   AF-A0A6S7EB11-F1
#
_cell.length_a   1.000
_cell.length_b   1.000
_cell.length_c   1.000
_cell.angle_alpha   90.00
_cell.angle_beta   90.00
_cell.angle_gamma   90.00
#
_symmetry.space_group_name_H-M   'P 1'
#
loop_
_entity.id
_entity.type
_entity.pdbx_description
1 polymer ?
#
loop_
_entity_poly.entity_id
_entity_poly.type
_entity_poly.pdbx_seq_one_letter_code
_entity_poly.pdbx_strand_id
1 'polypeptide(L)'
;MAALIRPTLAVLLLSAACASAPAFADDCVAQVQAEQTRIDRAQDVQRTREAANDLQLNRTLCQGRLDLLDARFSLADDFEACRRKGVEFPEKMARALGDASDKLTDEKAAWIRTCGPHMKD
;
A
#
# COMPACT_ATOMS: atom_id res chain seq x y z
N MET A 1 -20.23 -0.58 73.79
CA MET A 1 -18.96 0.06 73.38
C MET A 1 -18.21 -0.89 72.46
N ALA A 2 -17.51 -0.31 71.46
CA ALA A 2 -16.63 -0.94 70.48
C ALA A 2 -17.28 -1.82 69.38
N ALA A 3 -17.59 -1.17 68.25
CA ALA A 3 -17.73 -1.81 66.95
C ALA A 3 -16.57 -1.32 66.06
N LEU A 4 -15.62 -2.21 65.76
CA LEU A 4 -14.51 -2.06 64.81
C LEU A 4 -14.28 -3.50 64.31
N ILE A 5 -14.21 -3.85 63.02
CA ILE A 5 -13.32 -3.36 61.96
C ILE A 5 -13.99 -3.70 60.61
N ARG A 6 -14.08 -2.73 59.71
CA ARG A 6 -14.47 -2.91 58.29
C ARG A 6 -13.26 -3.39 57.47
N PRO A 7 -13.35 -4.48 56.70
CA PRO A 7 -12.47 -4.70 55.58
C PRO A 7 -13.21 -4.35 54.29
N THR A 8 -12.61 -3.54 53.42
CA THR A 8 -12.39 -3.85 52.00
C THR A 8 -12.07 -2.55 51.25
N LEU A 9 -10.86 -2.55 50.69
CA LEU A 9 -10.29 -1.55 49.81
C LEU A 9 -11.11 -1.52 48.51
N ALA A 10 -11.93 -0.51 48.34
CA ALA A 10 -12.50 -0.17 47.04
C ALA A 10 -11.46 0.62 46.24
N VAL A 11 -10.52 -0.08 45.60
CA VAL A 11 -9.67 0.49 44.56
C VAL A 11 -10.52 0.55 43.29
N LEU A 12 -11.17 1.69 43.08
CA LEU A 12 -11.79 2.05 41.80
C LEU A 12 -10.67 2.23 40.75
N LEU A 13 -10.47 1.21 39.93
CA LEU A 13 -9.70 1.31 38.69
C LEU A 13 -10.51 2.18 37.72
N LEU A 14 -10.15 3.47 37.66
CA LEU A 14 -10.62 4.39 36.63
C LEU A 14 -10.13 3.89 35.27
N SER A 15 -11.08 3.41 34.47
CA SER A 15 -10.90 3.09 33.06
C SER A 15 -10.57 4.37 32.29
N ALA A 16 -9.28 4.66 32.14
CA ALA A 16 -8.81 5.60 31.13
C ALA A 16 -8.98 4.93 29.75
N ALA A 17 -10.18 5.07 29.18
CA ALA A 17 -10.37 4.87 27.76
C ALA A 17 -9.67 6.03 27.03
N CYS A 18 -8.36 5.90 26.87
CA CYS A 18 -7.64 6.70 25.89
C CYS A 18 -8.17 6.30 24.52
N ALA A 19 -9.01 7.15 23.94
CA ALA A 19 -9.19 7.20 22.49
C ALA A 19 -7.89 7.73 21.86
N SER A 20 -6.82 6.94 21.95
CA SER A 20 -5.70 7.07 21.05
C SER A 20 -6.18 6.56 19.71
N ALA A 21 -6.39 7.46 18.75
CA ALA A 21 -6.33 7.08 17.34
C ALA A 21 -5.08 6.20 17.17
N PRO A 22 -5.20 5.01 16.55
CA PRO A 22 -4.10 4.07 16.55
C PRO A 22 -2.94 4.70 15.79
N ALA A 23 -1.80 4.94 16.44
CA ALA A 23 -0.58 5.42 15.78
C ALA A 23 -0.18 4.55 14.57
N PHE A 24 -0.67 3.30 14.54
CA PHE A 24 -0.57 2.37 13.41
C PHE A 24 -1.35 2.80 12.15
N ALA A 25 -2.43 3.58 12.26
CA ALA A 25 -3.23 4.01 11.12
C ALA A 25 -2.53 5.12 10.33
N ASP A 26 -2.02 6.14 11.02
CA ASP A 26 -1.27 7.23 10.38
C ASP A 26 0.02 6.71 9.73
N ASP A 27 0.67 5.72 10.35
CA ASP A 27 1.84 5.03 9.79
C ASP A 27 1.50 4.26 8.49
N CYS A 28 0.34 3.60 8.45
CA CYS A 28 -0.15 2.91 7.24
C CYS A 28 -0.38 3.86 6.07
N VAL A 29 -1.05 5.00 6.31
CA VAL A 29 -1.32 5.98 5.25
C VAL A 29 -0.01 6.58 4.72
N ALA A 30 0.88 6.97 5.62
CA ALA A 30 2.18 7.52 5.26
C ALA A 30 3.03 6.51 4.48
N GLN A 31 3.04 5.24 4.89
CA GLN A 31 3.76 4.17 4.18
C GLN A 31 3.22 3.99 2.76
N VAL A 32 1.92 3.77 2.58
CA VAL A 32 1.30 3.60 1.25
C VAL A 32 1.56 4.82 0.36
N GLN A 33 1.49 6.03 0.91
CA GLN A 33 1.79 7.26 0.16
C GLN A 33 3.26 7.35 -0.26
N ALA A 34 4.19 6.96 0.62
CA ALA A 34 5.62 6.93 0.31
C ALA A 34 5.92 5.89 -0.78
N GLU A 35 5.31 4.71 -0.69
CA GLU A 35 5.42 3.64 -1.67
C GLU A 35 4.88 4.06 -3.04
N GLN A 36 3.70 4.69 -3.09
CA GLN A 36 3.15 5.29 -4.32
C GLN A 36 4.14 6.28 -4.94
N THR A 37 4.69 7.19 -4.13
CA THR A 37 5.65 8.21 -4.61
C THR A 37 6.92 7.56 -5.17
N ARG A 38 7.40 6.48 -4.56
CA ARG A 38 8.56 5.72 -5.05
C ARG A 38 8.25 5.06 -6.40
N ILE A 39 7.07 4.44 -6.52
CA ILE A 39 6.62 3.78 -7.75
C ILE A 39 6.47 4.80 -8.88
N ASP A 40 5.89 5.96 -8.62
CA ASP A 40 5.73 7.04 -9.61
C ASP A 40 7.09 7.50 -10.14
N ARG A 41 8.06 7.69 -9.25
CA ARG A 41 9.44 8.02 -9.65
C ARG A 41 10.09 6.89 -10.47
N ALA A 42 9.89 5.64 -10.07
CA ALA A 42 10.42 4.50 -10.83
C ALA A 42 9.79 4.41 -12.23
N GLN A 43 8.50 4.74 -12.34
CA GLN A 43 7.80 4.84 -13.63
C GLN A 43 8.37 5.97 -14.51
N ASP A 44 8.70 7.12 -13.95
CA ASP A 44 9.39 8.20 -14.68
C ASP A 44 10.75 7.76 -15.23
N VAL A 45 11.53 7.08 -14.40
CA VAL A 45 12.84 6.54 -14.80
C VAL A 45 12.66 5.51 -15.93
N GLN A 46 11.68 4.63 -15.81
CA GLN A 46 11.39 3.63 -16.85
C GLN A 46 10.98 4.31 -18.17
N ARG A 47 10.07 5.30 -18.13
CA ARG A 47 9.69 6.09 -19.30
C ARG A 47 10.90 6.73 -19.97
N THR A 48 11.81 7.28 -19.17
CA THR A 48 13.05 7.88 -19.66
C THR A 48 13.95 6.85 -20.34
N ARG A 49 14.09 5.65 -19.76
CA ARG A 49 14.89 4.55 -20.35
C ARG A 49 14.30 4.05 -21.66
N GLU A 50 12.97 3.93 -21.74
CA GLU A 50 12.29 3.54 -22.97
C GLU A 50 12.42 4.60 -24.06
N ALA A 51 12.24 5.88 -23.71
CA ALA A 51 12.43 6.98 -24.64
C ALA A 51 13.88 7.07 -25.14
N ALA A 52 14.86 6.85 -24.27
CA ALA A 52 16.28 6.80 -24.63
C ALA A 52 16.63 5.61 -25.54
N ASN A 53 15.75 4.61 -25.64
CA ASN A 53 15.89 3.46 -26.54
C ASN A 53 14.95 3.56 -27.75
N ASP A 54 14.55 4.78 -28.15
CA ASP A 54 13.63 5.05 -29.26
C ASP A 54 12.31 4.26 -29.18
N LEU A 55 11.85 3.99 -27.96
CA LEU A 55 10.68 3.16 -27.64
C LEU A 55 10.74 1.72 -28.16
N GLN A 56 11.89 1.29 -28.68
CA GLN A 56 12.11 -0.10 -29.05
C GLN A 56 12.18 -0.93 -27.78
N LEU A 57 11.37 -1.97 -27.68
CA LEU A 57 11.37 -2.83 -26.50
C LEU A 57 12.45 -3.89 -26.61
N ASN A 58 13.09 -4.17 -25.48
CA ASN A 58 14.03 -5.27 -25.30
C ASN A 58 13.75 -5.94 -23.95
N ARG A 59 14.44 -7.05 -23.68
CA ARG A 59 14.25 -7.83 -22.46
C ARG A 59 14.38 -6.97 -21.19
N THR A 60 15.41 -6.14 -21.10
CA THR A 60 15.66 -5.29 -19.92
C THR A 60 14.55 -4.27 -19.68
N LEU A 61 14.09 -3.60 -20.74
CA LEU A 61 12.98 -2.65 -20.64
C LEU A 61 11.67 -3.36 -20.28
N CYS A 62 11.42 -4.52 -20.88
CA CYS A 62 10.24 -5.31 -20.57
C CYS A 62 10.24 -5.84 -19.13
N GLN A 63 11.40 -6.25 -18.61
CA GLN A 63 11.55 -6.59 -17.20
C GLN A 63 11.25 -5.38 -16.31
N GLY A 64 11.79 -4.19 -16.62
CA GLY A 64 11.50 -2.98 -15.86
C GLY A 64 10.00 -2.60 -15.84
N ARG A 65 9.28 -2.82 -16.95
CA ARG A 65 7.81 -2.68 -16.97
C ARG A 65 7.10 -3.69 -16.06
N LEU A 66 7.59 -4.93 -16.02
CA LEU A 66 7.03 -5.97 -15.16
C LEU A 66 7.27 -5.66 -13.68
N ASP A 67 8.50 -5.27 -13.32
CA ASP A 67 8.87 -4.89 -11.96
C ASP A 67 7.98 -3.74 -11.44
N LEU A 68 7.65 -2.77 -12.30
CA LEU A 68 6.71 -1.70 -11.97
C LEU A 68 5.27 -2.20 -11.77
N LEU A 69 4.81 -3.16 -12.58
CA LEU A 69 3.49 -3.77 -12.40
C LEU A 69 3.43 -4.53 -11.09
N ASP A 70 4.44 -5.34 -10.78
CA ASP A 70 4.51 -6.10 -9.54
C ASP A 70 4.56 -5.17 -8.31
N ALA A 71 5.30 -4.06 -8.38
CA ALA A 71 5.30 -3.05 -7.33
C ALA A 71 3.92 -2.40 -7.12
N ARG A 72 3.16 -2.15 -8.20
CA ARG A 72 1.79 -1.62 -8.08
C ARG A 72 0.80 -2.63 -7.49
N PHE A 73 0.94 -3.91 -7.82
CA PHE A 73 0.15 -4.97 -7.17
C PHE A 73 0.45 -5.00 -5.67
N SER A 74 1.73 -4.98 -5.28
CA SER A 74 2.12 -4.92 -3.86
C SER A 74 1.53 -3.69 -3.16
N LEU A 75 1.53 -2.52 -3.80
CA LEU A 75 0.93 -1.31 -3.23
C LEU A 75 -0.58 -1.45 -3.02
N ALA A 76 -1.30 -2.04 -3.98
CA ALA A 76 -2.74 -2.30 -3.85
C ALA A 76 -3.03 -3.29 -2.71
N ASP A 77 -2.19 -4.32 -2.56
CA ASP A 77 -2.28 -5.27 -1.45
C ASP A 77 -2.01 -4.61 -0.09
N ASP A 78 -0.99 -3.74 0.01
CA ASP A 78 -0.68 -2.99 1.22
C ASP A 78 -1.82 -2.04 1.61
N PHE A 79 -2.39 -1.34 0.62
CA PHE A 79 -3.57 -0.50 0.81
C PHE A 79 -4.77 -1.29 1.35
N GLU A 80 -5.09 -2.45 0.76
CA GLU A 80 -6.17 -3.31 1.23
C GLU A 80 -5.88 -3.91 2.61
N ALA A 81 -4.62 -4.25 2.90
CA ALA A 81 -4.20 -4.72 4.21
C ALA A 81 -4.38 -3.65 5.29
N CYS A 82 -4.06 -2.39 5.00
CA CYS A 82 -4.33 -1.24 5.87
C CYS A 82 -5.85 -1.05 6.09
N ARG A 83 -6.65 -1.10 5.01
CA ARG A 83 -8.12 -0.96 5.11
C ARG A 83 -8.76 -2.02 5.98
N ARG A 84 -8.30 -3.28 5.88
CA ARG A 84 -8.78 -4.38 6.73
C ARG A 84 -8.52 -4.18 8.22
N LYS A 85 -7.55 -3.31 8.58
CA LYS A 85 -7.26 -2.90 9.96
C LYS A 85 -8.10 -1.69 10.42
N GLY A 86 -9.00 -1.19 9.58
CA GLY A 86 -9.87 -0.04 9.88
C GLY A 86 -9.23 1.32 9.57
N VAL A 87 -8.16 1.37 8.77
CA VAL A 87 -7.54 2.64 8.35
C VAL A 87 -8.39 3.32 7.28
N GLU A 88 -8.68 4.60 7.48
CA GLU A 88 -9.33 5.46 6.50
C GLU A 88 -8.27 6.21 5.68
N PHE A 89 -8.32 6.05 4.35
CA PHE A 89 -7.42 6.74 3.43
C PHE A 89 -8.04 8.04 2.91
N PRO A 90 -7.23 9.03 2.52
CA PRO A 90 -7.70 10.19 1.76
C PRO A 90 -8.51 9.74 0.54
N GLU A 91 -9.66 10.40 0.27
CA GLU A 91 -10.63 9.97 -0.76
C GLU A 91 -9.97 9.71 -2.12
N LYS A 92 -9.04 10.57 -2.53
CA LYS A 92 -8.31 10.43 -3.79
C LYS A 92 -7.51 9.12 -3.84
N MET A 93 -6.82 8.75 -2.76
CA MET A 93 -6.06 7.49 -2.68
C MET A 93 -7.01 6.30 -2.64
N ALA A 94 -8.08 6.39 -1.84
CA ALA A 94 -9.07 5.32 -1.74
C ALA A 94 -9.71 5.00 -3.10
N ARG A 95 -10.06 6.02 -3.90
CA ARG A 95 -10.58 5.83 -5.26
C ARG A 95 -9.52 5.25 -6.19
N ALA A 96 -8.29 5.77 -6.15
CA ALA A 96 -7.24 5.33 -7.07
C ALA A 96 -6.79 3.88 -6.83
N LEU A 97 -6.69 3.46 -5.57
CA LEU A 97 -6.19 2.15 -5.18
C LEU A 97 -7.30 1.11 -5.00
N GLY A 98 -8.53 1.53 -4.68
CA GLY A 98 -9.67 0.63 -4.52
C GLY A 98 -10.04 -0.14 -5.79
N ASP A 99 -9.91 0.49 -6.95
CA ASP A 99 -10.17 -0.13 -8.26
C ASP A 99 -8.89 -0.63 -8.95
N ALA A 100 -7.74 -0.58 -8.27
CA ALA A 100 -6.44 -0.82 -8.90
C ALA A 100 -6.25 -2.28 -9.31
N SER A 101 -6.76 -3.25 -8.55
CA SER A 101 -6.50 -4.68 -8.80
C SER A 101 -7.01 -5.15 -10.16
N ASP A 102 -8.26 -4.79 -10.52
CA ASP A 102 -8.84 -5.13 -11.82
C ASP A 102 -8.07 -4.47 -12.96
N LYS A 103 -7.76 -3.18 -12.82
CA LYS A 103 -6.97 -2.43 -13.79
C LYS A 103 -5.57 -3.01 -13.98
N LEU A 104 -4.89 -3.39 -12.89
CA LEU A 104 -3.56 -3.97 -12.93
C LEU A 104 -3.56 -5.36 -13.60
N THR A 105 -4.66 -6.11 -13.48
CA THR A 105 -4.84 -7.37 -14.20
C THR A 105 -4.88 -7.15 -15.71
N ASP A 106 -5.62 -6.14 -16.17
CA ASP A 106 -5.65 -5.75 -17.58
C ASP A 106 -4.29 -5.25 -18.07
N GLU A 107 -3.60 -4.43 -17.26
CA GLU A 107 -2.24 -3.95 -17.56
C GLU A 107 -1.24 -5.11 -17.64
N LYS A 108 -1.33 -6.11 -16.76
CA LYS A 108 -0.51 -7.33 -16.81
C LYS A 108 -0.78 -8.12 -18.08
N ALA A 109 -2.05 -8.27 -18.48
CA ALA A 109 -2.40 -8.92 -19.74
C ALA A 109 -1.84 -8.16 -20.95
N ALA A 110 -1.89 -6.82 -20.94
CA ALA A 110 -1.28 -5.98 -21.96
C ALA A 110 0.25 -6.11 -22.01
N TRP A 111 0.90 -6.19 -20.84
CA TRP A 111 2.32 -6.48 -20.73
C TRP A 111 2.66 -7.83 -21.34
N ILE A 112 1.91 -8.90 -21.04
CA ILE A 112 2.18 -10.24 -21.64
C ILE A 112 2.13 -10.18 -23.16
N ARG A 113 1.12 -9.52 -23.74
CA ARG A 113 0.99 -9.38 -25.20
C ARG A 113 2.15 -8.62 -25.84
N THR A 114 2.61 -7.55 -25.17
CA THR A 114 3.61 -6.63 -25.71
C THR A 114 5.04 -7.09 -25.45
N CYS A 115 5.31 -7.51 -24.22
CA CYS A 115 6.63 -7.85 -23.72
C CYS A 115 6.91 -9.35 -23.68
N GLY A 116 5.88 -10.20 -23.66
CA GLY A 116 6.06 -11.66 -23.67
C GLY A 116 7.01 -12.18 -24.75
N PRO A 117 6.98 -11.68 -26.00
CA PRO A 117 7.95 -12.08 -27.02
C PRO A 117 9.41 -11.73 -26.67
N HIS A 118 9.67 -10.63 -25.97
CA HIS A 118 11.01 -10.19 -25.58
C HIS A 118 11.55 -10.89 -24.34
N MET A 119 10.71 -11.64 -23.63
CA MET A 119 11.04 -12.36 -22.40
C MET A 119 11.32 -13.85 -22.63
N LYS A 120 11.06 -14.34 -23.85
CA LYS A 120 11.40 -15.70 -24.26
C LYS A 120 12.87 -15.68 -24.69
N ASP A 121 13.72 -16.25 -23.84
CA ASP A 121 15.05 -16.71 -24.27
C ASP A 121 14.88 -17.93 -25.21
#